data_AF-A0A497IDW1-F1
#
_entry.id   AF-A0A497IDW1-F1
#
_cell.length_a   1.000
_cell.length_b   1.000
_cell.length_c   1.000
_cell.angle_alpha   90.00
_cell.angle_beta   90.00
_cell.angle_gamma   90.00
#
_symmetry.space_group_name_H-M   'P 1'
#
loop_
_entity.id
_entity.type
_entity.pdbx_description
1 polymer ?
#
loop_
_entity_poly.entity_id
_entity_poly.type
_entity_poly.pdbx_seq_one_letter_code
_entity_poly.pdbx_strand_id
1 'polypeptide(L)'
;MEKSMAGAALVLVLVALILLFMSLEPDEVKLPEVQEEEEAGDEMEAWVSPIEPRDAEIEEQVERILQSMKWGDERATPLPAELFAQLPEFPPDLYRVALLYRYDHITYEELVSLPEEYWKQPEWYASFDQVGIEMMKDAQLGSAGLYGYGVYKADEYRTAYAGDELKDVFFFHTSWRVKSYQGMMLVANYNQSALEVSIEPSIFLLGPTHPEFHANWTEKIVVNVRVKPDAAPGEYVIGIEAEQPPEEYEEMWKDPHTYVEPTFKMGMGRPLHQLHITIGDEV
;
A
#
# COMPACT_ATOMS: atom_id res chain seq x y z
N MET A 1 -45.66 -59.06 7.72
CA MET A 1 -45.98 -57.66 8.08
C MET A 1 -44.77 -57.12 8.82
N GLU A 2 -43.68 -56.84 8.09
CA GLU A 2 -42.33 -56.74 8.68
C GLU A 2 -41.43 -55.74 7.91
N LYS A 3 -42.03 -54.81 7.18
CA LYS A 3 -41.33 -53.73 6.46
C LYS A 3 -41.62 -52.33 7.02
N SER A 4 -42.25 -52.22 8.19
CA SER A 4 -42.67 -50.94 8.78
C SER A 4 -41.73 -50.43 9.91
N MET A 5 -40.91 -51.29 10.52
CA MET A 5 -40.07 -50.86 11.67
C MET A 5 -38.69 -50.33 11.29
N ALA A 6 -38.17 -50.63 10.10
CA ALA A 6 -36.85 -50.14 9.67
C ALA A 6 -36.85 -48.66 9.26
N GLY A 7 -37.95 -48.17 8.67
CA GLY A 7 -38.08 -46.76 8.26
C GLY A 7 -38.25 -45.79 9.43
N ALA A 8 -39.02 -46.18 10.46
CA ALA A 8 -39.22 -45.36 11.65
C ALA A 8 -37.94 -45.24 12.50
N ALA A 9 -37.14 -46.30 12.59
CA ALA A 9 -35.86 -46.28 13.29
C ALA A 9 -34.83 -45.38 12.59
N LEU A 10 -34.79 -45.39 11.25
CA LEU A 10 -33.85 -44.55 10.49
C LEU A 10 -34.20 -43.06 10.61
N VAL A 11 -35.49 -42.71 10.59
CA VAL A 11 -35.96 -41.32 10.75
C VAL A 11 -35.71 -40.80 12.17
N LEU A 12 -35.88 -41.65 13.19
CA LEU A 12 -35.55 -41.28 14.58
C LEU A 12 -34.05 -41.06 14.79
N VAL A 13 -33.19 -41.84 14.15
CA VAL A 13 -31.72 -41.64 14.20
C VAL A 13 -31.31 -40.35 13.47
N LEU A 14 -31.95 -40.03 12.35
CA LEU A 14 -31.67 -38.80 11.61
C LEU A 14 -32.16 -37.54 12.36
N VAL A 15 -33.33 -37.58 12.97
CA VAL A 15 -33.84 -36.48 13.80
C VAL A 15 -33.02 -36.32 15.08
N ALA A 16 -32.57 -37.42 15.70
CA ALA A 16 -31.67 -37.36 16.85
C ALA A 16 -30.29 -36.79 16.47
N LEU A 17 -29.75 -37.12 15.28
CA LEU A 17 -28.50 -36.53 14.78
C LEU A 17 -28.64 -35.04 14.46
N ILE A 18 -29.75 -34.62 13.84
CA ILE A 18 -30.01 -33.20 13.55
C ILE A 18 -30.18 -32.41 14.86
N LEU A 19 -30.90 -32.95 15.84
CA LEU A 19 -31.01 -32.32 17.17
C LEU A 19 -29.69 -32.32 17.94
N LEU A 20 -28.81 -33.32 17.73
CA LEU A 20 -27.45 -33.32 18.28
C LEU A 20 -26.60 -32.22 17.61
N PHE A 21 -26.72 -32.03 16.30
CA PHE A 21 -26.03 -30.97 15.55
C PHE A 21 -26.57 -29.57 15.84
N MET A 22 -27.86 -29.43 16.17
CA MET A 22 -28.46 -28.14 16.60
C MET A 22 -28.29 -27.85 18.10
N SER A 23 -27.85 -28.84 18.89
CA SER A 23 -27.54 -28.70 20.33
C SER A 23 -26.04 -28.51 20.59
N LEU A 24 -25.19 -28.63 19.58
CA LEU A 24 -23.85 -28.07 19.62
C LEU A 24 -24.02 -26.58 19.43
N GLU A 25 -23.90 -25.83 20.53
CA GLU A 25 -23.61 -24.40 20.45
C GLU A 25 -22.48 -24.22 19.43
N PRO A 26 -22.53 -23.22 18.54
CA PRO A 26 -21.39 -22.95 17.70
C PRO A 26 -20.22 -22.75 18.66
N ASP A 27 -19.27 -23.69 18.66
CA ASP A 27 -17.98 -23.44 19.27
C ASP A 27 -17.56 -22.10 18.67
N GLU A 28 -17.49 -21.07 19.53
CA GLU A 28 -16.83 -19.83 19.17
C GLU A 28 -15.53 -20.27 18.53
N VAL A 29 -15.41 -20.03 17.22
CA VAL A 29 -14.11 -20.05 16.58
C VAL A 29 -13.36 -18.95 17.30
N LYS A 30 -12.68 -19.33 18.37
CA LYS A 30 -11.64 -18.52 18.96
C LYS A 30 -10.62 -18.40 17.85
N LEU A 31 -10.70 -17.28 17.14
CA LEU A 31 -9.58 -16.75 16.40
C LEU A 31 -8.36 -16.97 17.31
N PRO A 32 -7.25 -17.49 16.79
CA PRO A 32 -6.04 -17.55 17.59
C PRO A 32 -5.86 -16.15 18.18
N GLU A 33 -5.83 -16.07 19.51
CA GLU A 33 -5.34 -14.86 20.18
C GLU A 33 -4.00 -14.61 19.51
N VAL A 34 -3.93 -13.52 18.74
CA VAL A 34 -2.67 -12.95 18.32
C VAL A 34 -1.94 -12.76 19.63
N GLN A 35 -0.97 -13.62 19.88
CA GLN A 35 0.03 -13.32 20.88
C GLN A 35 0.64 -12.04 20.35
N GLU A 36 0.32 -10.92 21.00
CA GLU A 36 1.18 -9.75 20.99
C GLU A 36 2.53 -10.28 21.48
N GLU A 37 3.35 -10.77 20.55
CA GLU A 37 4.78 -10.74 20.75
C GLU A 37 5.06 -9.29 21.09
N GLU A 38 5.60 -9.06 22.29
CA GLU A 38 6.20 -7.79 22.65
C GLU A 38 7.16 -7.44 21.51
N GLU A 39 6.71 -6.59 20.59
CA GLU A 39 7.58 -5.90 19.67
C GLU A 39 8.64 -5.27 20.57
N ALA A 40 9.90 -5.70 20.37
CA ALA A 40 11.02 -4.91 20.78
C ALA A 40 10.80 -3.56 20.09
N GLY A 41 10.26 -2.60 20.85
CA GLY A 41 9.95 -1.27 20.35
C GLY A 41 11.26 -0.65 19.92
N ASP A 42 11.57 -0.77 18.63
CA ASP A 42 12.30 0.26 17.94
C ASP A 42 11.49 1.53 18.19
N GLU A 43 12.02 2.42 19.02
CA GLU A 43 11.45 3.74 19.21
C GLU A 43 11.40 4.40 17.83
N MET A 44 10.28 4.27 17.11
CA MET A 44 10.08 4.97 15.86
C MET A 44 10.17 6.46 16.19
N GLU A 45 11.22 7.11 15.68
CA GLU A 45 11.43 8.52 15.90
C GLU A 45 10.16 9.28 15.48
N ALA A 46 9.68 10.14 16.37
CA ALA A 46 8.50 10.95 16.10
C ALA A 46 8.79 11.84 14.87
N TRP A 47 7.82 11.95 13.97
CA TRP A 47 7.91 12.86 12.83
C TRP A 47 8.31 14.28 13.25
N VAL A 48 9.34 14.83 12.60
CA VAL A 48 9.82 16.19 12.81
C VAL A 48 9.58 17.01 11.54
N SER A 49 8.62 17.95 11.59
CA SER A 49 8.40 18.94 10.54
C SER A 49 8.86 20.34 10.97
N PRO A 50 9.46 21.13 10.06
CA PRO A 50 9.83 20.74 8.69
C PRO A 50 11.09 19.86 8.67
N ILE A 51 11.21 18.98 7.67
CA ILE A 51 12.48 18.27 7.42
C ILE A 51 13.56 19.32 7.07
N GLU A 52 14.64 19.33 7.85
CA GLU A 52 15.78 20.19 7.58
C GLU A 52 16.60 19.63 6.40
N PRO A 53 17.05 20.49 5.47
CA PRO A 53 17.94 20.07 4.39
C PRO A 53 19.26 19.56 4.95
N ARG A 54 19.76 18.49 4.35
CA ARG A 54 21.04 17.90 4.76
C ARG A 54 22.24 18.80 4.43
N ASP A 55 22.10 19.66 3.42
CA ASP A 55 23.10 20.68 3.09
C ASP A 55 22.48 21.89 2.37
N ALA A 56 23.30 22.94 2.20
CA ALA A 56 22.89 24.21 1.60
C ALA A 56 22.61 24.13 0.08
N GLU A 57 23.20 23.17 -0.63
CA GLU A 57 22.96 22.99 -2.07
C GLU A 57 21.58 22.39 -2.32
N ILE A 58 21.19 21.41 -1.50
CA ILE A 58 19.83 20.84 -1.48
C ILE A 58 18.81 21.94 -1.19
N GLU A 59 19.07 22.78 -0.20
CA GLU A 59 18.17 23.88 0.14
C GLU A 59 17.99 24.87 -1.01
N GLU A 60 19.10 25.30 -1.63
CA GLU A 60 19.05 26.20 -2.79
C GLU A 60 18.27 25.57 -3.95
N GLN A 61 18.47 24.27 -4.19
CA GLN A 61 17.75 23.54 -5.24
C GLN A 61 16.24 23.46 -4.96
N VAL A 62 15.84 23.10 -3.74
CA VAL A 62 14.43 22.98 -3.35
C VAL A 62 13.74 24.34 -3.46
N GLU A 63 14.33 25.39 -2.89
CA GLU A 63 13.78 26.75 -2.94
C GLU A 63 13.65 27.28 -4.38
N ARG A 64 14.65 27.01 -5.23
CA ARG A 64 14.59 27.38 -6.65
C ARG A 64 13.42 26.70 -7.36
N ILE A 65 13.14 25.44 -7.05
CA ILE A 65 12.03 24.70 -7.67
C ILE A 65 10.69 25.24 -7.15
N LEU A 66 10.53 25.41 -5.84
CA LEU A 66 9.32 25.96 -5.22
C LEU A 66 8.95 27.33 -5.81
N GLN A 67 9.93 28.22 -5.94
CA GLN A 67 9.76 29.54 -6.57
C GLN A 67 9.35 29.43 -8.04
N SER A 68 9.91 28.47 -8.79
CA SER A 68 9.59 28.29 -10.22
C SER A 68 8.16 27.79 -10.44
N MET A 69 7.64 26.95 -9.53
CA MET A 69 6.32 26.34 -9.62
C MET A 69 5.21 27.22 -9.05
N LYS A 70 5.57 28.33 -8.37
CA LYS A 70 4.65 29.16 -7.58
C LYS A 70 3.89 28.32 -6.54
N TRP A 71 4.54 27.28 -6.04
CA TRP A 71 4.05 26.48 -4.93
C TRP A 71 4.29 27.27 -3.64
N GLY A 72 3.34 27.20 -2.72
CA GLY A 72 3.39 27.87 -1.42
C GLY A 72 2.58 27.09 -0.40
N ASP A 73 2.24 27.73 0.71
CA ASP A 73 1.60 27.08 1.87
C ASP A 73 0.14 26.63 1.61
N GLU A 74 -0.45 27.04 0.49
CA GLU A 74 -1.80 26.66 0.07
C GLU A 74 -1.74 25.71 -1.14
N ARG A 75 -2.73 24.83 -1.26
CA ARG A 75 -2.87 23.93 -2.42
C ARG A 75 -3.01 24.76 -3.72
N ALA A 76 -1.93 24.79 -4.50
CA ALA A 76 -1.84 25.59 -5.72
C ALA A 76 -2.38 24.81 -6.93
N THR A 77 -3.70 24.64 -7.02
CA THR A 77 -4.35 23.86 -8.09
C THR A 77 -5.57 24.57 -8.70
N PRO A 78 -5.82 24.47 -10.02
CA PRO A 78 -7.04 24.97 -10.64
C PRO A 78 -8.25 24.02 -10.47
N LEU A 79 -8.08 22.92 -9.73
CA LEU A 79 -9.13 21.93 -9.49
C LEU A 79 -10.12 22.38 -8.40
N PRO A 80 -11.39 21.95 -8.48
CA PRO A 80 -12.39 22.31 -7.46
C PRO A 80 -12.08 21.68 -6.10
N ALA A 81 -12.40 22.39 -5.02
CA ALA A 81 -12.11 21.95 -3.65
C ALA A 81 -12.82 20.65 -3.28
N GLU A 82 -14.01 20.43 -3.84
CA GLU A 82 -14.83 19.23 -3.63
C GLU A 82 -14.09 17.95 -4.04
N LEU A 83 -13.17 18.03 -5.01
CA LEU A 83 -12.37 16.89 -5.45
C LEU A 83 -11.53 16.29 -4.31
N PHE A 84 -11.20 17.10 -3.31
CA PHE A 84 -10.31 16.76 -2.21
C PHE A 84 -11.06 16.63 -0.87
N ALA A 85 -12.40 16.63 -0.87
CA ALA A 85 -13.21 16.76 0.33
C ALA A 85 -13.01 15.63 1.35
N GLN A 86 -12.57 14.44 0.91
CA GLN A 86 -12.30 13.30 1.79
C GLN A 86 -10.82 13.17 2.19
N LEU A 87 -9.94 14.05 1.69
CA LEU A 87 -8.53 14.00 2.03
C LEU A 87 -8.27 14.68 3.39
N PRO A 88 -7.20 14.29 4.10
CA PRO A 88 -6.71 15.06 5.23
C PRO A 88 -6.40 16.52 4.85
N GLU A 89 -6.30 17.36 5.88
CA GLU A 89 -5.90 18.76 5.70
C GLU A 89 -4.59 18.85 4.93
N PHE A 90 -4.49 19.81 4.01
CA PHE A 90 -3.32 19.97 3.16
C PHE A 90 -2.13 20.45 4.01
N PRO A 91 -1.02 19.70 4.08
CA PRO A 91 0.13 20.12 4.87
C PRO A 91 0.79 21.36 4.27
N PRO A 92 1.12 22.39 5.06
CA PRO A 92 1.66 23.65 4.54
C PRO A 92 3.03 23.48 3.86
N ASP A 93 3.84 22.52 4.31
CA ASP A 93 5.16 22.19 3.77
C ASP A 93 5.15 20.98 2.81
N LEU A 94 3.97 20.48 2.39
CA LEU A 94 3.84 19.29 1.54
C LEU A 94 4.76 19.34 0.33
N TYR A 95 4.75 20.46 -0.40
CA TYR A 95 5.55 20.60 -1.63
C TYR A 95 7.04 20.46 -1.37
N ARG A 96 7.53 20.99 -0.25
CA ARG A 96 8.92 20.89 0.17
C ARG A 96 9.28 19.44 0.48
N VAL A 97 8.48 18.77 1.31
CA VAL A 97 8.69 17.37 1.68
C VAL A 97 8.62 16.45 0.46
N ALA A 98 7.66 16.67 -0.45
CA ALA A 98 7.53 15.90 -1.69
C ALA A 98 8.75 16.08 -2.61
N LEU A 99 9.35 17.27 -2.67
CA LEU A 99 10.60 17.49 -3.42
C LEU A 99 11.79 16.79 -2.77
N LEU A 100 11.92 16.86 -1.45
CA LEU A 100 12.97 16.13 -0.71
C LEU A 100 12.86 14.63 -0.96
N TYR A 101 11.65 14.06 -0.91
CA TYR A 101 11.45 12.65 -1.27
C TYR A 101 11.81 12.38 -2.73
N ARG A 102 11.32 13.19 -3.67
CA ARG A 102 11.55 13.03 -5.11
C ARG A 102 13.03 13.00 -5.49
N TYR A 103 13.86 13.76 -4.79
CA TYR A 103 15.30 13.89 -5.04
C TYR A 103 16.17 13.11 -4.04
N ASP A 104 15.61 12.13 -3.31
CA ASP A 104 16.35 11.23 -2.42
C ASP A 104 17.07 11.93 -1.25
N HIS A 105 16.41 12.96 -0.70
CA HIS A 105 16.89 13.75 0.43
C HIS A 105 16.13 13.50 1.75
N ILE A 106 15.15 12.60 1.75
CA ILE A 106 14.46 12.13 2.97
C ILE A 106 15.11 10.82 3.46
N THR A 107 15.25 10.64 4.77
CA THR A 107 15.77 9.39 5.33
C THR A 107 14.68 8.33 5.33
N TYR A 108 15.09 7.10 5.60
CA TYR A 108 14.15 6.01 5.76
C TYR A 108 13.26 6.24 7.00
N GLU A 109 13.85 6.62 8.13
CA GLU A 109 13.17 6.87 9.39
C GLU A 109 12.12 7.99 9.25
N GLU A 110 12.47 9.04 8.49
CA GLU A 110 11.55 10.13 8.13
C GLU A 110 10.40 9.64 7.24
N LEU A 111 10.65 8.72 6.30
CA LEU A 111 9.59 8.15 5.44
C LEU A 111 8.61 7.25 6.20
N VAL A 112 9.11 6.46 7.15
CA VAL A 112 8.28 5.58 7.97
C VAL A 112 7.40 6.39 8.89
N SER A 113 7.98 7.39 9.56
CA SER A 113 7.26 8.29 10.46
C SER A 113 6.38 9.30 9.72
N LEU A 114 6.51 9.43 8.39
CA LEU A 114 5.74 10.36 7.57
C LEU A 114 4.22 10.19 7.81
N PRO A 115 3.56 11.25 8.32
CA PRO A 115 2.13 11.25 8.59
C PRO A 115 1.27 11.04 7.34
N GLU A 116 0.06 10.52 7.52
CA GLU A 116 -0.85 10.24 6.40
C GLU A 116 -1.27 11.49 5.64
N GLU A 117 -1.32 12.65 6.28
CA GLU A 117 -1.72 13.90 5.61
C GLU A 117 -0.80 14.30 4.47
N TYR A 118 0.43 13.77 4.39
CA TYR A 118 1.36 14.04 3.29
C TYR A 118 1.09 13.14 2.09
N TRP A 119 1.21 11.82 2.28
CA TRP A 119 1.16 10.87 1.18
C TRP A 119 -0.28 10.54 0.73
N LYS A 120 -1.31 11.00 1.45
CA LYS A 120 -2.69 11.00 0.95
C LYS A 120 -2.96 12.15 -0.04
N GLN A 121 -2.05 13.09 -0.23
CA GLN A 121 -2.23 14.21 -1.16
C GLN A 121 -1.79 13.82 -2.57
N PRO A 122 -2.55 14.16 -3.62
CA PRO A 122 -2.14 13.84 -4.98
C PRO A 122 -0.86 14.57 -5.41
N GLU A 123 -0.58 15.74 -4.83
CA GLU A 123 0.66 16.49 -5.03
C GLU A 123 1.93 15.74 -4.55
N TRP A 124 1.79 14.72 -3.69
CA TRP A 124 2.89 13.83 -3.29
C TRP A 124 3.45 13.04 -4.49
N TYR A 125 2.57 12.64 -5.39
CA TYR A 125 2.88 11.70 -6.46
C TYR A 125 3.49 12.38 -7.68
N ALA A 126 4.41 11.68 -8.33
CA ALA A 126 5.06 12.17 -9.54
C ALA A 126 4.03 12.53 -10.64
N SER A 127 4.29 13.64 -11.33
CA SER A 127 3.51 14.11 -12.48
C SER A 127 2.06 14.50 -12.19
N PHE A 128 1.63 14.65 -10.93
CA PHE A 128 0.31 15.18 -10.63
C PHE A 128 0.12 16.60 -11.20
N ASP A 129 1.11 17.46 -11.03
CA ASP A 129 1.17 18.83 -11.54
C ASP A 129 1.20 18.90 -13.07
N GLN A 130 1.86 17.93 -13.72
CA GLN A 130 2.06 17.92 -15.18
C GLN A 130 0.93 17.22 -15.94
N VAL A 131 0.37 16.16 -15.37
CA VAL A 131 -0.56 15.23 -16.04
C VAL A 131 -1.84 15.05 -15.22
N GLY A 132 -1.71 14.87 -13.91
CA GLY A 132 -2.85 14.63 -13.02
C GLY A 132 -3.90 15.74 -13.08
N ILE A 133 -3.49 17.00 -13.03
CA ILE A 133 -4.41 18.16 -13.10
C ILE A 133 -5.24 18.14 -14.39
N GLU A 134 -4.61 17.98 -15.55
CA GLU A 134 -5.31 17.96 -16.84
C GLU A 134 -6.23 16.73 -16.96
N MET A 135 -5.77 15.57 -16.50
CA MET A 135 -6.61 14.38 -16.43
C MET A 135 -7.84 14.63 -15.55
N MET A 136 -7.68 15.15 -14.35
CA MET A 136 -8.81 15.39 -13.44
C MET A 136 -9.81 16.41 -13.99
N LYS A 137 -9.37 17.43 -14.74
CA LYS A 137 -10.26 18.33 -15.49
C LYS A 137 -11.09 17.59 -16.54
N ASP A 138 -10.43 16.75 -17.35
CA ASP A 138 -11.09 15.96 -18.40
C ASP A 138 -12.08 14.92 -17.85
N ALA A 139 -11.86 14.43 -16.63
CA ALA A 139 -12.76 13.49 -15.95
C ALA A 139 -14.15 14.11 -15.75
N GLN A 140 -14.20 15.41 -15.44
CA GLN A 140 -15.43 16.17 -15.28
C GLN A 140 -16.23 16.28 -16.57
N LEU A 141 -15.58 16.03 -17.72
CA LEU A 141 -16.19 16.00 -19.05
C LEU A 141 -16.62 14.57 -19.49
N GLY A 142 -16.55 13.58 -18.59
CA GLY A 142 -17.16 12.26 -18.77
C GLY A 142 -16.22 11.12 -19.20
N SER A 143 -14.90 11.30 -19.09
CA SER A 143 -13.90 10.34 -19.57
C SER A 143 -13.25 9.46 -18.48
N ALA A 144 -13.92 9.19 -17.37
CA ALA A 144 -13.35 8.40 -16.27
C ALA A 144 -12.97 6.96 -16.68
N GLY A 145 -11.78 6.52 -16.25
CA GLY A 145 -11.31 5.14 -16.42
C GLY A 145 -12.05 4.21 -15.48
N LEU A 146 -12.26 2.95 -15.91
CA LEU A 146 -12.89 1.97 -15.03
C LEU A 146 -11.94 1.55 -13.90
N TYR A 147 -10.67 1.30 -14.20
CA TYR A 147 -9.65 0.81 -13.27
C TYR A 147 -8.27 1.40 -13.64
N GLY A 148 -7.31 1.29 -12.73
CA GLY A 148 -5.92 1.73 -12.91
C GLY A 148 -5.25 2.09 -11.58
N TYR A 149 -3.98 1.73 -11.44
CA TYR A 149 -3.18 2.03 -10.26
C TYR A 149 -1.72 2.30 -10.64
N GLY A 150 -0.96 2.86 -9.70
CA GLY A 150 0.47 3.12 -9.81
C GLY A 150 1.16 2.97 -8.46
N VAL A 151 2.50 2.97 -8.50
CA VAL A 151 3.34 2.98 -7.30
C VAL A 151 4.37 4.10 -7.38
N TYR A 152 4.78 4.61 -6.23
CA TYR A 152 5.78 5.65 -6.11
C TYR A 152 6.58 5.47 -4.81
N LYS A 153 7.89 5.30 -4.80
CA LYS A 153 8.77 5.13 -5.96
C LYS A 153 8.67 3.72 -6.55
N ALA A 154 8.97 3.62 -7.85
CA ALA A 154 9.01 2.34 -8.55
C ALA A 154 10.34 1.60 -8.35
N ASP A 155 11.40 2.30 -7.95
CA ASP A 155 12.75 1.78 -7.84
C ASP A 155 13.46 2.40 -6.64
N GLU A 156 14.15 1.57 -5.85
CA GLU A 156 14.96 2.00 -4.73
C GLU A 156 16.29 1.20 -4.70
N TYR A 157 17.35 1.83 -4.19
CA TYR A 157 18.68 1.23 -4.09
C TYR A 157 19.19 1.31 -2.65
N ARG A 158 19.69 0.18 -2.13
CA ARG A 158 20.25 0.06 -0.78
C ARG A 158 21.54 -0.74 -0.78
N THR A 159 22.41 -0.41 0.14
CA THR A 159 23.57 -1.23 0.51
C THR A 159 23.31 -1.86 1.86
N ALA A 160 23.67 -3.12 2.01
CA ALA A 160 23.50 -3.88 3.24
C ALA A 160 24.64 -4.88 3.43
N TYR A 161 24.69 -5.49 4.60
CA TYR A 161 25.61 -6.55 4.97
C TYR A 161 24.84 -7.77 5.47
N ALA A 162 25.54 -8.90 5.54
CA ALA A 162 24.95 -10.14 6.05
C ALA A 162 24.49 -9.95 7.50
N GLY A 163 23.24 -10.32 7.79
CA GLY A 163 22.61 -10.13 9.10
C GLY A 163 21.90 -8.79 9.28
N ASP A 164 21.99 -7.86 8.33
CA ASP A 164 21.27 -6.58 8.41
C ASP A 164 19.76 -6.78 8.31
N GLU A 165 19.02 -5.94 9.02
CA GLU A 165 17.60 -5.71 8.80
C GLU A 165 17.44 -4.33 8.17
N LEU A 166 16.69 -4.31 7.08
CA LEU A 166 16.41 -3.10 6.32
C LEU A 166 14.95 -3.08 5.96
N LYS A 167 14.42 -1.86 5.87
CA LYS A 167 13.04 -1.63 5.54
C LYS A 167 13.02 -0.67 4.36
N ASP A 168 12.08 -0.89 3.46
CA ASP A 168 11.82 -0.03 2.32
C ASP A 168 10.38 0.49 2.37
N VAL A 169 10.17 1.70 1.86
CA VAL A 169 8.86 2.36 1.87
C VAL A 169 8.53 2.87 0.47
N PHE A 170 7.40 2.42 -0.05
CA PHE A 170 6.80 2.97 -1.26
C PHE A 170 5.30 3.16 -1.06
N PHE A 171 4.69 3.91 -1.97
CA PHE A 171 3.29 4.32 -1.91
C PHE A 171 2.54 3.72 -3.09
N PHE A 172 1.48 2.97 -2.81
CA PHE A 172 0.56 2.46 -3.80
C PHE A 172 -0.60 3.45 -3.95
N HIS A 173 -1.10 3.70 -5.16
CA HIS A 173 -2.22 4.60 -5.37
C HIS A 173 -3.09 4.22 -6.55
N THR A 174 -4.37 4.60 -6.47
CA THR A 174 -5.27 4.58 -7.61
C THR A 174 -4.85 5.65 -8.62
N SER A 175 -4.88 5.31 -9.91
CA SER A 175 -4.56 6.25 -10.99
C SER A 175 -5.61 7.36 -11.09
N TRP A 176 -5.28 8.44 -11.78
CA TRP A 176 -6.18 9.58 -12.00
C TRP A 176 -7.46 9.15 -12.74
N ARG A 177 -8.60 9.70 -12.31
CA ARG A 177 -9.93 9.51 -12.92
C ARG A 177 -10.52 8.10 -12.83
N VAL A 178 -10.06 7.26 -11.91
CA VAL A 178 -10.58 5.91 -11.75
C VAL A 178 -11.82 5.95 -10.87
N LYS A 179 -12.88 5.28 -11.30
CA LYS A 179 -14.18 5.30 -10.62
C LYS A 179 -14.50 4.05 -9.79
N SER A 180 -13.68 3.00 -9.89
CA SER A 180 -13.89 1.76 -9.15
C SER A 180 -13.01 1.67 -7.92
N TYR A 181 -13.48 0.90 -6.95
CA TYR A 181 -12.65 0.33 -5.92
C TYR A 181 -11.84 -0.82 -6.51
N GLN A 182 -10.62 -1.03 -6.00
CA GLN A 182 -9.69 -2.03 -6.49
C GLN A 182 -8.99 -2.73 -5.33
N GLY A 183 -9.27 -4.02 -5.15
CA GLY A 183 -8.62 -4.85 -4.14
C GLY A 183 -7.23 -5.28 -4.61
N MET A 184 -6.23 -5.19 -3.75
CA MET A 184 -4.84 -5.51 -4.05
C MET A 184 -4.31 -6.54 -3.06
N MET A 185 -3.57 -7.52 -3.57
CA MET A 185 -2.63 -8.33 -2.80
C MET A 185 -1.23 -8.15 -3.37
N LEU A 186 -0.25 -7.89 -2.52
CA LEU A 186 1.15 -7.74 -2.90
C LEU A 186 1.93 -9.00 -2.55
N VAL A 187 2.77 -9.41 -3.49
CA VAL A 187 3.70 -10.54 -3.31
C VAL A 187 5.11 -10.12 -3.67
N ALA A 188 6.09 -10.63 -2.93
CA ALA A 188 7.51 -10.39 -3.21
C ALA A 188 8.14 -11.58 -3.96
N ASN A 189 8.86 -11.27 -5.03
CA ASN A 189 9.72 -12.19 -5.75
C ASN A 189 11.18 -11.84 -5.46
N TYR A 190 11.92 -12.76 -4.84
CA TYR A 190 13.27 -12.52 -4.35
C TYR A 190 14.06 -13.82 -4.17
N ASN A 191 15.37 -13.70 -3.94
CA ASN A 191 16.21 -14.83 -3.60
C ASN A 191 16.01 -15.26 -2.12
N GLN A 192 15.12 -16.23 -1.90
CA GLN A 192 14.83 -16.78 -0.57
C GLN A 192 16.02 -17.46 0.12
N SER A 193 17.09 -17.81 -0.61
CA SER A 193 18.29 -18.35 0.03
C SER A 193 19.15 -17.27 0.70
N ALA A 194 18.94 -15.99 0.38
CA ALA A 194 19.75 -14.89 0.88
C ALA A 194 18.93 -13.85 1.67
N LEU A 195 17.63 -13.77 1.43
CA LEU A 195 16.75 -12.75 2.00
C LEU A 195 15.52 -13.39 2.64
N GLU A 196 14.94 -12.71 3.63
CA GLU A 196 13.59 -12.92 4.13
C GLU A 196 12.83 -11.60 3.96
N VAL A 197 11.61 -11.65 3.40
CA VAL A 197 10.86 -10.44 3.04
C VAL A 197 9.41 -10.57 3.51
N SER A 198 8.91 -9.53 4.19
CA SER A 198 7.49 -9.32 4.48
C SER A 198 7.02 -7.96 3.94
N ILE A 199 5.71 -7.83 3.70
CA ILE A 199 5.08 -6.63 3.14
C ILE A 199 3.90 -6.24 4.03
N GLU A 200 3.83 -4.98 4.42
CA GLU A 200 2.80 -4.44 5.32
C GLU A 200 2.26 -3.09 4.81
N PRO A 201 0.94 -2.96 4.57
CA PRO A 201 -0.01 -4.06 4.40
C PRO A 201 0.25 -4.86 3.11
N SER A 202 0.06 -6.17 3.15
CA SER A 202 0.13 -7.03 1.95
C SER A 202 -1.20 -7.14 1.21
N ILE A 203 -2.33 -6.87 1.87
CA ILE A 203 -3.68 -6.90 1.28
C ILE A 203 -4.41 -5.61 1.68
N PHE A 204 -4.97 -4.89 0.70
CA PHE A 204 -5.68 -3.63 0.95
C PHE A 204 -6.67 -3.29 -0.17
N LEU A 205 -7.56 -2.35 0.12
CA LEU A 205 -8.56 -1.84 -0.82
C LEU A 205 -8.23 -0.40 -1.19
N LEU A 206 -8.02 -0.15 -2.48
CA LEU A 206 -7.87 1.22 -2.97
C LEU A 206 -9.21 1.82 -3.36
N GLY A 207 -9.44 3.02 -2.86
CA GLY A 207 -10.58 3.85 -3.23
C GLY A 207 -10.42 4.52 -4.61
N PRO A 208 -11.53 4.91 -5.25
CA PRO A 208 -11.49 5.64 -6.50
C PRO A 208 -10.95 7.08 -6.34
N THR A 209 -10.59 7.67 -7.47
CA THR A 209 -10.14 9.07 -7.59
C THR A 209 -11.16 9.93 -8.35
N HIS A 210 -12.28 9.36 -8.77
CA HIS A 210 -13.37 10.04 -9.44
C HIS A 210 -14.73 9.58 -8.87
N PRO A 211 -15.67 10.50 -8.58
CA PRO A 211 -15.63 11.94 -8.87
C PRO A 211 -14.72 12.78 -7.97
N GLU A 212 -14.24 12.22 -6.86
CA GLU A 212 -13.35 12.82 -5.88
C GLU A 212 -12.30 11.80 -5.43
N PHE A 213 -11.21 12.25 -4.80
CA PHE A 213 -10.25 11.36 -4.17
C PHE A 213 -10.85 10.80 -2.89
N HIS A 214 -11.04 9.48 -2.84
CA HIS A 214 -11.50 8.80 -1.64
C HIS A 214 -10.40 8.71 -0.58
N ALA A 215 -10.73 8.68 0.71
CA ALA A 215 -9.74 8.65 1.79
C ALA A 215 -8.70 7.50 1.69
N ASN A 216 -9.10 6.36 1.13
CA ASN A 216 -8.25 5.19 0.90
C ASN A 216 -7.73 5.08 -0.55
N TRP A 217 -7.65 6.18 -1.30
CA TRP A 217 -7.15 6.16 -2.69
C TRP A 217 -5.66 5.83 -2.81
N THR A 218 -4.92 5.86 -1.69
CA THR A 218 -3.51 5.50 -1.58
C THR A 218 -3.22 4.71 -0.33
N GLU A 219 -2.13 3.94 -0.35
CA GLU A 219 -1.58 3.22 0.80
C GLU A 219 -0.06 3.35 0.87
N LYS A 220 0.47 3.50 2.09
CA LYS A 220 1.91 3.40 2.38
C LYS A 220 2.24 1.93 2.61
N ILE A 221 3.19 1.41 1.85
CA ILE A 221 3.63 0.02 1.89
C ILE A 221 5.03 -0.02 2.48
N VAL A 222 5.22 -0.84 3.50
CA VAL A 222 6.51 -1.12 4.13
C VAL A 222 6.94 -2.53 3.73
N VAL A 223 8.15 -2.64 3.17
CA VAL A 223 8.78 -3.92 2.85
C VAL A 223 9.87 -4.16 3.89
N ASN A 224 9.65 -5.11 4.80
CA ASN A 224 10.66 -5.51 5.77
C ASN A 224 11.54 -6.57 5.12
N VAL A 225 12.86 -6.38 5.20
CA VAL A 225 13.85 -7.27 4.59
C VAL A 225 14.90 -7.62 5.63
N ARG A 226 15.11 -8.92 5.84
CA ARG A 226 16.25 -9.43 6.61
C ARG A 226 17.24 -10.07 5.65
N VAL A 227 18.48 -9.59 5.68
CA VAL A 227 19.60 -10.22 4.96
C VAL A 227 20.09 -11.39 5.81
N LYS A 228 20.07 -12.60 5.24
CA LYS A 228 20.48 -13.79 5.98
C LYS A 228 21.96 -13.72 6.37
N PRO A 229 22.37 -14.24 7.54
CA PRO A 229 23.76 -14.20 7.99
C PRO A 229 24.75 -14.92 7.05
N ASP A 230 24.27 -15.85 6.23
CA ASP A 230 25.06 -16.60 5.25
C ASP A 230 24.85 -16.11 3.80
N ALA A 231 24.20 -14.95 3.62
CA ALA A 231 24.02 -14.35 2.31
C ALA A 231 25.37 -14.02 1.67
N ALA A 232 25.57 -14.47 0.44
CA ALA A 232 26.77 -14.15 -0.30
C ALA A 232 26.79 -12.66 -0.70
N PRO A 233 27.97 -12.02 -0.74
CA PRO A 233 28.15 -10.70 -1.35
C PRO A 233 27.69 -10.68 -2.81
N GLY A 234 27.04 -9.59 -3.22
CA GLY A 234 26.55 -9.42 -4.59
C GLY A 234 25.30 -8.55 -4.72
N GLU A 235 24.74 -8.54 -5.93
CA GLU A 235 23.53 -7.78 -6.26
C GLU A 235 22.29 -8.65 -6.15
N TYR A 236 21.31 -8.17 -5.39
CA TYR A 236 20.03 -8.81 -5.16
C TYR A 236 18.90 -7.86 -5.54
N VAL A 237 17.80 -8.42 -6.02
CA VAL A 237 16.60 -7.64 -6.38
C VAL A 237 15.40 -8.29 -5.73
N ILE A 238 14.60 -7.48 -5.05
CA ILE A 238 13.26 -7.82 -4.59
C ILE A 238 12.29 -7.13 -5.55
N GLY A 239 11.44 -7.91 -6.21
CA GLY A 239 10.36 -7.41 -7.06
C GLY A 239 9.02 -7.55 -6.36
N ILE A 240 8.27 -6.45 -6.24
CA ILE A 240 6.91 -6.48 -5.70
C ILE A 240 5.91 -6.53 -6.86
N GLU A 241 5.02 -7.51 -6.83
CA GLU A 241 3.98 -7.73 -7.83
C GLU A 241 2.59 -7.64 -7.20
N ALA A 242 1.59 -7.27 -7.99
CA ALA A 242 0.19 -7.33 -7.59
C ALA A 242 -0.46 -8.63 -8.06
N GLU A 243 -1.19 -9.28 -7.15
CA GLU A 243 -2.00 -10.46 -7.37
C GLU A 243 -3.46 -10.22 -6.95
N GLN A 244 -4.31 -11.19 -7.28
CA GLN A 244 -5.70 -11.18 -6.83
C GLN A 244 -5.76 -11.44 -5.32
N PRO A 245 -6.52 -10.62 -4.57
CA PRO A 245 -6.82 -10.90 -3.18
C PRO A 245 -7.48 -12.27 -2.98
N PRO A 246 -7.37 -12.87 -1.79
CA PRO A 246 -8.17 -14.04 -1.44
C PRO A 246 -9.68 -13.75 -1.55
N GLU A 247 -10.47 -14.78 -1.90
CA GLU A 247 -11.91 -14.67 -2.17
C GLU A 247 -12.69 -14.00 -1.02
N GLU A 248 -12.31 -14.28 0.24
CA GLU A 248 -12.92 -13.67 1.42
C GLU A 248 -12.84 -12.13 1.41
N TYR A 249 -11.71 -11.56 0.97
CA TYR A 249 -11.54 -10.11 0.86
C TYR A 249 -12.34 -9.54 -0.30
N GLU A 250 -12.38 -10.26 -1.42
CA GLU A 250 -13.17 -9.83 -2.57
C GLU A 250 -14.67 -9.77 -2.24
N GLU A 251 -15.20 -10.78 -1.56
CA GLU A 251 -16.60 -10.81 -1.15
C GLU A 251 -16.94 -9.64 -0.21
N MET A 252 -16.07 -9.35 0.76
CA MET A 252 -16.24 -8.20 1.65
C MET A 252 -16.25 -6.86 0.92
N TRP A 253 -15.53 -6.73 -0.20
CA TRP A 253 -15.42 -5.46 -0.92
C TRP A 253 -16.45 -5.28 -2.03
N LYS A 254 -17.00 -6.37 -2.57
CA LYS A 254 -17.98 -6.37 -3.68
C LYS A 254 -19.32 -5.71 -3.32
N ASP A 255 -19.69 -5.65 -2.04
CA ASP A 255 -20.91 -5.00 -1.54
C ASP A 255 -20.51 -4.04 -0.41
N PRO A 256 -20.62 -2.70 -0.53
CA PRO A 256 -21.46 -1.91 -1.45
C PRO A 256 -20.73 -1.23 -2.63
N HIS A 257 -19.49 -1.62 -2.94
CA HIS A 257 -18.65 -0.84 -3.84
C HIS A 257 -18.80 -1.22 -5.32
N THR A 258 -18.61 -0.25 -6.21
CA THR A 258 -18.30 -0.56 -7.62
C THR A 258 -16.88 -1.13 -7.66
N TYR A 259 -16.78 -2.44 -7.44
CA TYR A 259 -15.52 -3.19 -7.36
C TYR A 259 -15.13 -3.73 -8.73
N VAL A 260 -13.86 -3.58 -9.08
CA VAL A 260 -13.29 -4.22 -10.27
C VAL A 260 -12.22 -5.19 -9.77
N GLU A 261 -12.41 -6.47 -10.06
CA GLU A 261 -11.38 -7.48 -9.84
C GLU A 261 -10.11 -7.03 -10.58
N PRO A 262 -8.92 -7.12 -9.96
CA PRO A 262 -7.67 -6.83 -10.62
C PRO A 262 -7.41 -7.90 -11.68
N THR A 263 -8.02 -7.73 -12.86
CA THR A 263 -7.83 -8.56 -14.05
C THR A 263 -6.61 -8.10 -14.86
N PHE A 264 -6.09 -6.92 -14.53
CA PHE A 264 -4.94 -6.30 -15.16
C PHE A 264 -3.69 -6.55 -14.32
N LYS A 265 -2.93 -7.58 -14.69
CA LYS A 265 -1.49 -7.59 -14.40
C LYS A 265 -0.87 -6.54 -15.33
N MET A 266 -0.22 -5.50 -14.79
CA MET A 266 0.65 -4.63 -15.59
C MET A 266 1.79 -5.50 -16.18
N GLY A 267 1.51 -6.15 -17.30
CA GLY A 267 2.37 -7.11 -17.97
C GLY A 267 3.39 -6.45 -18.89
N MET A 268 4.16 -5.49 -18.38
CA MET A 268 5.36 -4.98 -19.08
C MET A 268 6.65 -5.66 -18.62
N GLY A 269 6.55 -6.87 -18.04
CA GLY A 269 7.72 -7.70 -17.70
C GLY A 269 8.60 -7.16 -16.57
N ARG A 270 8.09 -6.22 -15.77
CA ARG A 270 8.77 -5.61 -14.63
C ARG A 270 7.86 -5.65 -13.41
N PRO A 271 8.40 -5.92 -12.20
CA PRO A 271 7.67 -5.70 -10.96
C PRO A 271 7.15 -4.27 -10.84
N LEU A 272 6.12 -4.05 -10.02
CA LEU A 272 5.56 -2.72 -9.77
C LEU A 272 6.59 -1.84 -9.05
N HIS A 273 7.20 -2.39 -8.00
CA HIS A 273 8.29 -1.78 -7.27
C HIS A 273 9.50 -2.74 -7.26
N GLN A 274 10.71 -2.20 -7.40
CA GLN A 274 11.96 -2.94 -7.28
C GLN A 274 12.87 -2.34 -6.22
N LEU A 275 13.27 -3.16 -5.25
CA LEU A 275 14.32 -2.82 -4.30
C LEU A 275 15.61 -3.56 -4.71
N HIS A 276 16.61 -2.78 -5.08
CA HIS A 276 17.95 -3.25 -5.41
C HIS A 276 18.83 -3.22 -4.16
N ILE A 277 19.38 -4.36 -3.77
CA ILE A 277 20.23 -4.51 -2.59
C ILE A 277 21.62 -4.98 -3.03
N THR A 278 22.62 -4.13 -2.78
CA THR A 278 24.02 -4.52 -2.89
C THR A 278 24.51 -5.02 -1.53
N ILE A 279 24.78 -6.33 -1.42
CA ILE A 279 25.36 -6.95 -0.22
C ILE A 279 26.88 -6.86 -0.31
N GLY A 280 27.50 -6.16 0.63
CA GLY A 280 28.95 -5.99 0.71
C GLY A 280 29.69 -7.22 1.27
N ASP A 281 30.97 -7.37 0.90
CA ASP A 281 31.94 -8.11 1.71
C ASP A 281 32.08 -7.31 3.04
N GLU A 282 31.92 -7.96 4.21
CA GLU A 282 31.88 -7.34 5.56
C GLU A 282 32.74 -6.07 5.80
N VAL A 283 32.26 -5.18 6.70
CA VAL A 283 32.96 -3.97 7.19
C VAL A 283 34.26 -4.30 7.93
#